data_AF-A0A2U1MFH5-F1
#
_entry.id   AF-A0A2U1MFH5-F1
#
_cell.length_a   1.000
_cell.length_b   1.000
_cell.length_c   1.000
_cell.angle_alpha   90.00
_cell.angle_beta   90.00
_cell.angle_gamma   90.00
#
_symmetry.space_group_name_H-M   'P 1'
#
loop_
_entity.id
_entity.type
_entity.pdbx_description
1 polymer ?
#
loop_
_entity_poly.entity_id
_entity_poly.type
_entity_poly.pdbx_seq_one_letter_code
_entity_poly.pdbx_strand_id
1 'polypeptide(L)'
;MASPPTPYAAASTPKFQQLKQIAESDDLDDVFLLLFSQQYTEIDGLIMLLGQKRDHLAKKIKRLEKLIEEGERFCPFHDEGDDGLRFMKETLATDKKILAGLIGLMDLAREGREEKKHHLAWFEKV
;
A
#
# COMPACT_ATOMS: atom_id res chain seq x y z
N MET A 1 -24.04 -27.55 -12.26
CA MET A 1 -23.12 -27.44 -13.40
C MET A 1 -23.51 -26.21 -14.19
N ALA A 2 -22.71 -25.15 -14.16
CA ALA A 2 -22.92 -23.97 -15.00
C ALA A 2 -22.78 -24.35 -16.48
N SER A 3 -23.61 -23.77 -17.34
CA SER A 3 -23.54 -24.03 -18.77
C SER A 3 -22.26 -23.44 -19.36
N PRO A 4 -21.51 -24.18 -20.18
CA PRO A 4 -20.31 -23.65 -20.82
C PRO A 4 -20.65 -22.46 -21.72
N PRO A 5 -19.76 -21.46 -21.84
CA PRO A 5 -19.98 -20.29 -22.68
C PRO A 5 -20.13 -20.70 -24.15
N THR A 6 -20.92 -19.93 -24.90
CA THR A 6 -21.01 -20.14 -26.35
C THR A 6 -19.63 -19.92 -27.00
N PRO A 7 -19.32 -20.58 -28.13
CA PRO A 7 -18.02 -20.45 -28.79
C PRO A 7 -17.65 -18.98 -29.13
N TYR A 8 -18.66 -18.18 -29.46
CA TYR A 8 -18.52 -16.74 -29.70
C TYR A 8 -18.15 -15.99 -28.41
N ALA A 9 -18.85 -16.25 -27.29
CA ALA A 9 -18.55 -15.62 -26.02
C ALA A 9 -17.15 -16.00 -25.49
N ALA A 10 -16.74 -17.26 -25.67
CA ALA A 10 -15.40 -17.72 -25.27
C ALA A 10 -14.29 -17.03 -26.08
N ALA A 11 -14.45 -16.90 -27.40
CA ALA A 11 -13.48 -16.22 -28.28
C ALA A 11 -13.38 -14.71 -27.98
N SER A 12 -14.47 -14.08 -27.53
CA SER A 12 -14.49 -12.65 -27.19
C SER A 12 -14.06 -12.33 -25.75
N THR A 13 -13.87 -13.34 -24.88
CA THR A 13 -13.55 -13.12 -23.44
C THR A 13 -12.29 -13.84 -22.95
N PRO A 14 -11.14 -13.74 -23.65
CA PRO A 14 -9.96 -14.57 -23.35
C PRO A 14 -9.42 -14.40 -21.92
N LYS A 15 -9.51 -13.20 -21.33
CA LYS A 15 -9.09 -12.97 -19.93
C LYS A 15 -9.99 -13.67 -18.91
N PHE A 16 -11.29 -13.72 -19.15
CA PHE A 16 -12.21 -14.48 -18.29
C PHE A 16 -12.02 -15.98 -18.44
N GLN A 17 -11.70 -16.47 -19.65
CA GLN A 17 -11.35 -17.88 -19.85
C GLN A 17 -10.09 -18.26 -19.06
N GLN A 18 -9.08 -17.39 -19.02
CA GLN A 18 -7.91 -17.59 -18.16
C GLN A 18 -8.28 -17.61 -16.67
N LEU A 19 -9.14 -16.70 -16.21
CA LEU A 19 -9.57 -16.68 -14.81
C LEU A 19 -10.36 -17.95 -14.44
N LYS A 20 -11.24 -18.45 -15.32
CA LYS A 20 -11.93 -19.75 -15.14
C LYS A 20 -10.95 -20.90 -14.99
N GLN A 21 -9.90 -20.92 -15.82
CA GLN A 21 -8.85 -21.94 -15.73
C GLN A 21 -8.08 -21.86 -14.41
N ILE A 22 -7.76 -20.65 -13.93
CA ILE A 22 -7.07 -20.46 -12.65
C ILE A 22 -7.98 -20.82 -11.47
N ALA A 23 -9.27 -20.51 -11.57
CA ALA A 23 -10.28 -20.86 -10.57
C ALA A 23 -10.64 -22.36 -10.60
N GLU A 24 -10.19 -23.09 -11.63
CA GLU A 24 -10.61 -24.47 -11.92
C GLU A 24 -12.15 -24.65 -11.91
N SER A 25 -12.88 -23.58 -12.28
CA SER A 25 -14.34 -23.53 -12.21
C SER A 25 -14.92 -22.79 -13.41
N ASP A 26 -16.01 -23.36 -13.94
CA ASP A 26 -16.84 -22.69 -14.93
C ASP A 26 -17.88 -21.76 -14.31
N ASP A 27 -18.06 -21.81 -12.99
CA ASP A 27 -18.92 -20.89 -12.26
C ASP A 27 -18.30 -19.50 -12.24
N LEU A 28 -19.11 -18.49 -12.60
CA LEU A 28 -18.66 -17.11 -12.58
C LEU A 28 -18.50 -16.60 -11.14
N ASP A 29 -19.26 -17.12 -10.19
CA ASP A 29 -19.16 -16.71 -8.79
C ASP A 29 -17.79 -17.12 -8.23
N ASP A 30 -17.32 -18.33 -8.52
CA ASP A 30 -15.97 -18.81 -8.16
C ASP A 30 -14.87 -17.95 -8.81
N VAL A 31 -15.05 -17.57 -10.07
CA VAL A 31 -14.11 -16.70 -10.80
C VAL A 31 -14.02 -15.31 -10.17
N PHE A 32 -15.15 -14.71 -9.83
CA PHE A 32 -15.18 -13.40 -9.18
C PHE A 32 -14.64 -13.46 -7.77
N LEU A 33 -14.98 -14.50 -7.00
CA LEU A 33 -14.45 -14.73 -5.67
C LEU A 33 -12.92 -14.82 -5.69
N LEU A 34 -12.35 -15.59 -6.63
CA LEU A 34 -10.90 -15.67 -6.82
C LEU A 34 -10.30 -14.28 -7.11
N LEU A 35 -10.87 -13.55 -8.07
CA LEU A 35 -10.35 -12.24 -8.48
C LEU A 35 -10.34 -11.24 -7.31
N PHE A 36 -11.44 -11.14 -6.58
CA PHE A 36 -11.52 -10.22 -5.43
C PHE A 36 -10.63 -10.67 -4.27
N SER A 37 -10.42 -11.98 -4.09
CA SER A 37 -9.52 -12.51 -3.06
C SER A 37 -8.07 -12.16 -3.34
N GLN A 38 -7.66 -12.23 -4.61
CA GLN A 38 -6.34 -11.79 -5.06
C GLN A 38 -6.14 -10.29 -4.81
N GLN A 39 -7.10 -9.46 -5.24
CA GLN A 39 -7.04 -8.00 -5.04
C GLN A 39 -6.98 -7.63 -3.55
N TYR A 40 -7.77 -8.31 -2.71
CA TYR A 40 -7.73 -8.11 -1.26
C TYR A 40 -6.34 -8.42 -0.70
N THR A 41 -5.76 -9.55 -1.10
CA THR A 41 -4.43 -9.99 -0.66
C THR A 41 -3.33 -9.02 -1.11
N GLU A 42 -3.42 -8.50 -2.34
CA GLU A 42 -2.50 -7.49 -2.87
C GLU A 42 -2.54 -6.20 -2.05
N ILE A 43 -3.73 -5.69 -1.73
CA ILE A 43 -3.90 -4.49 -0.91
C ILE A 43 -3.39 -4.73 0.52
N ASP A 44 -3.68 -5.90 1.11
CA ASP A 44 -3.19 -6.25 2.46
C ASP A 44 -1.65 -6.29 2.50
N GLY A 45 -1.03 -6.91 1.48
CA GLY A 45 0.43 -6.90 1.30
C GLY A 45 1.02 -5.50 1.11
N LEU A 46 0.34 -4.64 0.35
CA LEU A 46 0.73 -3.24 0.18
C LEU A 46 0.70 -2.48 1.51
N ILE A 47 -0.36 -2.64 2.32
CA ILE A 47 -0.49 -2.03 3.64
C ILE A 47 0.66 -2.46 4.55
N MET A 48 1.02 -3.75 4.56
CA MET A 48 2.15 -4.25 5.34
C MET A 48 3.47 -3.58 4.93
N LEU A 49 3.75 -3.52 3.62
CA LEU A 49 4.96 -2.90 3.10
C LEU A 49 5.04 -1.41 3.45
N LEU A 50 3.94 -0.68 3.26
CA LEU A 50 3.84 0.74 3.62
C LEU A 50 4.05 0.95 5.12
N GLY A 51 3.49 0.08 5.96
CA GLY A 51 3.70 0.09 7.40
C GLY A 51 5.17 -0.04 7.80
N GLN A 52 5.91 -0.95 7.17
CA GLN A 52 7.36 -1.09 7.39
C GLN A 52 8.14 0.17 6.98
N LYS A 53 7.80 0.76 5.82
CA LYS A 53 8.44 2.00 5.35
C LYS A 53 8.16 3.18 6.27
N ARG A 54 6.91 3.33 6.74
CA ARG A 54 6.49 4.33 7.73
C ARG A 54 7.31 4.20 9.01
N ASP A 55 7.42 2.99 9.56
CA ASP A 55 8.14 2.77 10.83
C ASP A 55 9.63 3.05 10.71
N HIS A 56 10.22 2.67 9.58
CA HIS A 56 11.61 3.00 9.28
C HIS A 56 11.83 4.51 9.19
N LEU A 57 10.98 5.23 8.44
CA LEU A 57 11.08 6.67 8.29
C LEU A 57 10.86 7.41 9.62
N ALA A 58 9.88 6.98 10.41
CA ALA A 58 9.61 7.55 11.73
C ALA A 58 10.82 7.40 12.69
N LYS A 59 11.55 6.28 12.62
CA LYS A 59 12.81 6.10 13.38
C LYS A 59 13.90 7.06 12.89
N LYS A 60 14.05 7.25 11.57
CA LYS A 60 15.02 8.20 11.00
C LYS A 60 14.72 9.65 11.43
N ILE A 61 13.44 10.05 11.37
CA ILE A 61 12.97 11.37 11.83
C ILE A 61 13.34 11.58 13.29
N LYS A 62 12.99 10.64 14.19
CA LYS A 62 13.33 10.75 15.61
C LYS A 62 14.82 10.87 15.87
N ARG A 63 15.65 10.17 15.09
CA ARG A 63 17.11 10.27 15.18
C ARG A 63 17.59 11.64 14.72
N LEU A 64 17.06 12.15 13.60
CA LEU A 64 17.43 13.46 13.07
C LEU A 64 17.01 14.60 14.00
N GLU A 65 15.85 14.50 14.64
CA GLU A 65 15.39 15.46 15.67
C GLU A 65 16.40 15.57 16.82
N LYS A 66 16.89 14.44 17.34
CA LYS A 66 17.91 14.44 18.39
C LYS A 66 19.24 15.05 17.93
N LEU A 67 19.67 14.73 16.71
CA LEU A 67 20.89 15.29 16.14
C LEU A 67 20.78 16.80 15.93
N ILE A 68 19.59 17.30 15.56
CA ILE A 68 19.34 18.75 15.45
C ILE A 68 19.38 19.39 16.85
N GLU A 69 18.78 18.78 17.87
CA GLU A 69 18.84 19.29 19.25
C GLU A 69 20.29 19.37 19.77
N GLU A 70 21.10 18.34 19.51
CA GLU A 70 22.53 18.35 19.83
C GLU A 70 23.29 19.41 19.02
N GLY A 71 22.99 19.50 17.71
CA GLY A 71 23.55 20.50 16.82
C GLY A 71 23.22 21.93 17.25
N GLU A 72 21.99 22.23 17.69
CA GLU A 72 21.62 23.55 18.20
C GLU A 72 22.44 23.97 19.43
N ARG A 73 22.92 23.00 20.23
CA ARG A 73 23.78 23.25 21.39
C ARG A 73 25.27 23.31 21.05
N PHE A 74 25.69 22.74 19.92
CA PHE A 74 27.10 22.54 19.58
C PHE A 74 27.57 23.38 18.37
N CYS A 75 26.75 23.50 17.34
CA CYS A 75 27.05 24.23 16.10
C CYS A 75 27.39 25.72 16.29
N PRO A 76 26.83 26.47 17.26
CA PRO A 76 27.22 27.87 17.49
C PRO A 76 28.70 28.08 17.85
N PHE A 77 29.43 27.01 18.13
CA PHE A 77 30.86 27.04 18.44
C PHE A 77 31.77 26.74 17.24
N HIS A 78 31.20 26.57 16.03
CA HIS A 78 31.94 26.21 14.81
C HIS A 78 31.45 27.00 13.59
N ASP A 79 32.37 27.58 12.81
CA ASP A 79 32.07 28.42 11.63
C ASP A 79 31.27 27.68 10.53
N GLU A 80 31.37 26.35 10.48
CA GLU A 80 30.69 25.48 9.51
C GLU A 80 29.35 24.91 10.04
N GLY A 81 29.02 25.16 11.30
CA GLY A 81 27.90 24.53 12.01
C GLY A 81 26.52 25.00 11.55
N ASP A 82 26.41 26.26 11.12
CA ASP A 82 25.11 26.89 10.83
C ASP A 82 24.45 26.37 9.56
N ASP A 83 25.21 26.21 8.46
CA ASP A 83 24.67 25.69 7.20
C ASP A 83 24.29 24.21 7.32
N GLY A 84 25.11 23.41 8.02
CA GLY A 84 24.83 22.00 8.29
C GLY A 84 23.54 21.82 9.08
N LEU A 85 23.37 22.61 10.14
CA LEU A 85 22.16 22.57 10.97
C LEU A 85 20.91 23.02 10.18
N ARG A 86 21.04 24.03 9.30
CA ARG A 86 19.95 24.44 8.40
C ARG A 86 19.53 23.28 7.49
N PHE A 87 20.46 22.62 6.81
CA PHE A 87 20.13 21.49 5.93
C PHE A 87 19.50 20.30 6.67
N MET A 88 19.93 20.04 7.90
CA MET A 88 19.31 19.02 8.74
C MET A 88 17.84 19.36 9.04
N LYS A 89 17.53 20.63 9.38
CA LYS A 89 16.16 21.10 9.60
C LYS A 89 15.29 21.01 8.35
N GLU A 90 15.82 21.38 7.19
CA GLU A 90 15.15 21.25 5.89
C GLU A 90 14.84 19.79 5.54
N THR A 91 15.82 18.90 5.77
CA THR A 91 15.66 17.46 5.59
C THR A 91 14.59 16.92 6.52
N LEU A 92 14.60 17.31 7.80
CA LEU A 92 13.58 16.91 8.77
C LEU A 92 12.18 17.34 8.34
N ALA A 93 12.01 18.58 7.87
CA ALA A 93 10.72 19.08 7.38
C ALA A 93 10.22 18.27 6.18
N THR A 94 11.12 17.91 5.27
CA THR A 94 10.80 17.09 4.10
C THR A 94 10.42 15.66 4.50
N ASP A 95 11.21 15.02 5.36
CA ASP A 95 10.94 13.66 5.85
C ASP A 95 9.59 13.59 6.58
N LYS A 96 9.22 14.61 7.37
CA LYS A 96 7.90 14.71 8.02
C LYS A 96 6.75 14.79 7.00
N LYS A 97 6.93 15.53 5.90
CA LYS A 97 5.93 15.58 4.81
C LYS A 97 5.79 14.23 4.12
N ILE A 98 6.91 13.55 3.84
CA ILE A 98 6.89 12.21 3.25
C ILE A 98 6.18 11.22 4.19
N LEU A 99 6.44 11.29 5.49
CA LEU A 99 5.77 10.45 6.48
C LEU A 99 4.26 10.69 6.51
N ALA A 100 3.81 11.94 6.46
CA ALA A 100 2.39 12.27 6.38
C ALA A 100 1.74 11.72 5.09
N GLY A 101 2.44 11.83 3.95
CA GLY A 101 1.99 11.24 2.69
C GLY A 101 1.87 9.73 2.74
N LEU A 102 2.83 9.04 3.37
CA LEU A 102 2.76 7.58 3.58
C LEU A 102 1.56 7.19 4.45
N ILE A 103 1.27 7.94 5.51
CA ILE A 103 0.10 7.69 6.36
C ILE A 103 -1.19 7.84 5.55
N GLY A 104 -1.33 8.92 4.78
CA GLY A 104 -2.50 9.13 3.92
C GLY A 104 -2.68 8.02 2.87
N LEU A 105 -1.59 7.55 2.26
CA LEU A 105 -1.64 6.41 1.33
C LEU A 105 -2.07 5.11 2.02
N MET A 106 -1.62 4.87 3.27
CA MET A 106 -2.06 3.71 4.05
C MET A 106 -3.55 3.79 4.38
N ASP A 107 -4.09 4.98 4.66
CA ASP A 107 -5.52 5.16 4.95
C ASP A 107 -6.36 4.86 3.69
N LEU A 108 -5.95 5.37 2.53
CA LEU A 108 -6.57 5.02 1.25
C LEU A 108 -6.50 3.51 0.95
N ALA A 109 -5.37 2.88 1.23
CA ALA A 109 -5.23 1.43 1.06
C ALA A 109 -6.17 0.65 1.98
N ARG A 110 -6.39 1.12 3.22
CA ARG A 110 -7.36 0.52 4.15
C ARG A 110 -8.80 0.68 3.67
N GLU A 111 -9.16 1.84 3.12
CA GLU A 111 -10.47 2.04 2.51
C GLU A 111 -10.68 1.06 1.34
N GLY A 112 -9.69 0.94 0.45
CA GLY A 112 -9.73 -0.04 -0.64
C GLY A 112 -9.84 -1.49 -0.14
N ARG A 113 -9.18 -1.83 0.97
CA ARG A 113 -9.30 -3.16 1.60
C ARG A 113 -10.71 -3.43 2.10
N GLU A 114 -11.33 -2.47 2.78
CA GLU A 114 -12.71 -2.64 3.26
C GLU A 114 -13.72 -2.70 2.11
N GLU A 115 -13.51 -1.97 1.02
CA GLU A 115 -14.26 -2.14 -0.24
C GLU A 115 -14.16 -3.59 -0.75
N LYS A 116 -12.93 -4.13 -0.87
CA LYS A 116 -12.75 -5.51 -1.36
C LYS A 116 -13.35 -6.55 -0.42
N LYS A 117 -13.25 -6.33 0.89
CA LYS A 117 -13.91 -7.18 1.89
C LYS A 117 -15.43 -7.18 1.74
N HIS A 118 -16.03 -6.03 1.43
CA HIS A 118 -17.46 -5.95 1.14
C HIS A 118 -17.84 -6.77 -0.11
N HIS A 119 -17.03 -6.71 -1.18
CA HIS A 119 -17.25 -7.52 -2.37
C HIS A 119 -17.17 -9.02 -2.06
N LEU A 120 -16.15 -9.45 -1.31
CA LEU A 120 -15.99 -10.86 -0.91
C LEU A 120 -17.20 -11.38 -0.11
N ALA A 121 -17.70 -10.58 0.83
CA ALA A 121 -18.86 -10.94 1.63
C ALA A 121 -20.16 -11.12 0.84
N TRP A 122 -20.22 -10.65 -0.42
CA TRP A 122 -21.33 -10.91 -1.32
C TRP A 122 -21.25 -12.32 -1.94
N PHE A 123 -20.04 -12.77 -2.30
CA PHE A 123 -19.81 -14.08 -2.89
C PHE A 123 -19.76 -15.22 -1.86
N GLU A 124 -19.40 -14.96 -0.60
CA GLU A 124 -19.41 -15.97 0.48
C GLU A 124 -20.82 -16.30 1.02
N LYS A 125 -21.87 -15.58 0.59
CA LYS A 125 -23.26 -15.77 1.06
C LYS A 125 -24.11 -16.68 0.17
N VAL A 126 -23.53 -17.22 -0.90
CA VAL A 126 -24.16 -18.16 -1.84
C VAL A 126 -23.77 -19.58 -1.49
#